data_AF-A0AAV0VJW3-F1
#
_entry.id   AF-A0AAV0VJW3-F1
#
_cell.length_a   1.000
_cell.length_b   1.000
_cell.length_c   1.000
_cell.angle_alpha   90.00
_cell.angle_beta   90.00
_cell.angle_gamma   90.00
#
_symmetry.space_group_name_H-M   'P 1'
#
loop_
_entity.id
_entity.type
_entity.pdbx_description
1 polymer ?
#
loop_
_entity_poly.entity_id
_entity_poly.type
_entity_poly.pdbx_seq_one_letter_code
_entity_poly.pdbx_strand_id
1 'polypeptide(L)'
;MEVILSESGKELILYKNYKFSCKNLTKNGRKWRCTEKTCNAKLYVDEVKTTILKEETEHNHLPPKNVQRQIISNQVKRKAMDDLIEKPLKLINKQIFTEKSTNDLKIEDISNIRQNLYRARKKSIPKLPKNL
;
A
#
# COMPACT_ATOMS: atom_id res chain seq x y z
N MET A 1 -7.51 -10.73 -7.79
CA MET A 1 -7.72 -9.90 -6.58
C MET A 1 -6.45 -9.97 -5.77
N GLU A 2 -5.96 -8.86 -5.25
CA GLU A 2 -4.74 -8.83 -4.45
C GLU A 2 -4.96 -8.03 -3.16
N VAL A 3 -4.35 -8.47 -2.06
CA VAL A 3 -4.36 -7.72 -0.80
C VAL A 3 -3.10 -6.87 -0.72
N ILE A 4 -3.28 -5.56 -0.69
CA ILE A 4 -2.19 -4.59 -0.53
C ILE A 4 -2.37 -3.84 0.79
N LEU A 5 -1.40 -3.03 1.20
CA LEU A 5 -1.57 -2.13 2.34
C LEU A 5 -1.80 -0.68 1.90
N SER A 6 -2.49 0.07 2.75
CA SER A 6 -2.53 1.53 2.74
C SER A 6 -1.21 2.11 3.24
N GLU A 7 -1.00 3.41 3.05
CA GLU A 7 0.15 4.14 3.62
C GLU A 7 0.18 4.12 5.17
N SER A 8 -1.00 3.94 5.77
CA SER A 8 -1.19 3.76 7.21
C SER A 8 -1.09 2.31 7.68
N GLY A 9 -0.78 1.36 6.79
CA GLY A 9 -0.60 -0.05 7.11
C GLY A 9 -1.89 -0.88 7.23
N LYS A 10 -3.05 -0.32 6.85
CA LYS A 10 -4.32 -1.05 6.84
C LYS A 10 -4.47 -1.86 5.55
N GLU A 11 -5.10 -3.02 5.61
CA GLU A 11 -5.37 -3.83 4.43
C GLU A 11 -6.31 -3.12 3.45
N LEU A 12 -6.01 -3.26 2.17
CA LEU A 12 -6.82 -2.84 1.04
C LEU A 12 -6.93 -4.01 0.06
N ILE A 13 -8.06 -4.12 -0.62
CA ILE A 13 -8.22 -5.03 -1.75
C ILE A 13 -8.01 -4.25 -3.04
N LEU A 14 -7.11 -4.73 -3.88
CA LEU A 14 -6.95 -4.29 -5.26
C LEU A 14 -7.72 -5.26 -6.18
N TYR A 15 -8.73 -4.72 -6.86
CA TYR A 15 -9.57 -5.49 -7.76
C TYR A 15 -9.98 -4.63 -8.95
N LYS A 16 -9.80 -5.15 -10.18
CA LYS A 16 -10.05 -4.43 -11.45
C LYS A 16 -9.41 -3.03 -11.47
N ASN A 17 -8.18 -2.89 -10.95
CA ASN A 17 -7.43 -1.62 -10.80
C ASN A 17 -8.02 -0.60 -9.81
N TYR A 18 -9.06 -0.95 -9.06
CA TYR A 18 -9.63 -0.11 -8.01
C TYR A 18 -9.25 -0.61 -6.62
N LYS A 19 -9.07 0.34 -5.70
CA LYS A 19 -8.75 0.07 -4.30
C LYS A 19 -10.03 0.06 -3.46
N PHE A 20 -10.16 -0.94 -2.61
CA PHE A 20 -11.26 -1.07 -1.66
C PHE A 20 -10.72 -1.17 -0.23
N SER A 21 -11.37 -0.49 0.70
CA SER A 21 -11.07 -0.48 2.12
C SER A 21 -12.08 -1.31 2.90
N CYS A 22 -11.58 -2.07 3.88
CA CYS A 22 -12.42 -2.90 4.75
C CYS A 22 -13.39 -2.05 5.56
N LYS A 23 -14.62 -2.55 5.69
CA LYS A 23 -15.69 -2.00 6.53
C LYS A 23 -16.18 -3.11 7.47
N ASN A 24 -17.49 -3.25 7.59
CA ASN A 24 -18.11 -4.13 8.57
C ASN A 24 -18.24 -5.55 8.01
N LEU A 25 -18.31 -6.54 8.90
CA LEU A 25 -18.76 -7.89 8.54
C LEU A 25 -20.28 -7.85 8.32
N THR A 26 -20.76 -8.55 7.29
CA THR A 26 -22.17 -8.64 6.95
C THR A 26 -22.56 -10.11 6.77
N LYS A 27 -23.86 -10.39 6.64
CA LYS A 27 -24.36 -11.75 6.34
C LYS A 27 -23.78 -12.31 5.03
N ASN A 28 -23.41 -11.44 4.10
CA ASN A 28 -22.86 -11.81 2.79
C ASN A 28 -21.31 -11.79 2.79
N GLY A 29 -20.68 -11.83 3.96
CA GLY A 29 -19.22 -11.73 4.13
C GLY A 29 -18.74 -10.34 4.51
N ARG A 30 -17.41 -10.14 4.45
CA ARG A 30 -16.76 -8.88 4.81
C ARG A 30 -17.01 -7.84 3.72
N LYS A 31 -17.60 -6.70 4.07
CA LYS A 31 -17.85 -5.61 3.14
C LYS A 31 -16.58 -4.76 2.95
N TRP A 32 -16.26 -4.47 1.70
CA TRP A 32 -15.20 -3.56 1.28
C TRP A 32 -15.79 -2.47 0.40
N ARG A 33 -15.43 -1.21 0.65
CA ARG A 33 -15.93 -0.05 -0.13
C ARG A 33 -14.76 0.58 -0.88
N CYS A 34 -15.00 1.07 -2.09
CA CYS A 34 -14.03 1.85 -2.83
C CYS A 34 -13.40 2.96 -1.94
N THR A 35 -12.11 3.20 -2.11
CA THR A 35 -11.39 4.21 -1.31
C THR A 35 -11.75 5.64 -1.69
N GLU A 36 -12.30 5.86 -2.89
CA GLU A 36 -12.76 7.18 -3.33
C GLU A 36 -14.04 7.56 -2.60
N LYS A 37 -14.08 8.78 -2.03
CA LYS A 37 -15.13 9.16 -1.06
C LYS A 37 -16.50 9.26 -1.70
N THR A 38 -16.55 9.75 -2.94
CA THR A 38 -17.77 9.93 -3.73
C THR A 38 -18.21 8.65 -4.44
N CYS A 39 -17.43 7.57 -4.33
CA CYS A 39 -17.74 6.31 -4.96
C CYS A 39 -18.57 5.40 -4.04
N ASN A 40 -19.57 4.73 -4.62
CA ASN A 40 -20.45 3.79 -3.94
C ASN A 40 -20.14 2.32 -4.25
N ALA A 41 -19.15 2.07 -5.11
CA ALA A 41 -18.71 0.73 -5.44
C ALA A 41 -18.26 -0.04 -4.19
N LYS A 42 -18.66 -1.31 -4.13
CA LYS A 42 -18.44 -2.19 -2.97
C LYS A 42 -18.27 -3.64 -3.41
N LEU A 43 -17.47 -4.36 -2.62
CA LEU A 43 -17.23 -5.78 -2.73
C LEU A 43 -17.61 -6.45 -1.43
N TYR A 44 -18.07 -7.69 -1.53
CA TYR A 44 -18.25 -8.58 -0.40
C TYR A 44 -17.34 -9.76 -0.62
N VAL A 45 -16.49 -10.01 0.36
CA VAL A 45 -15.39 -10.96 0.26
C VAL A 45 -15.48 -11.90 1.46
N ASP A 46 -15.09 -13.15 1.25
CA ASP A 46 -14.92 -14.14 2.31
C ASP A 46 -13.94 -13.67 3.40
N GLU A 47 -13.97 -14.32 4.56
CA GLU A 47 -13.15 -13.92 5.72
C GLU A 47 -11.65 -14.05 5.45
N VAL A 48 -11.26 -15.07 4.68
CA VAL A 48 -9.88 -15.35 4.30
C VAL A 48 -9.40 -14.53 3.10
N LYS A 49 -10.25 -13.66 2.53
CA LYS A 49 -9.91 -12.75 1.43
C LYS A 49 -9.39 -13.47 0.18
N THR A 50 -10.03 -14.56 -0.20
CA THR A 50 -9.69 -15.34 -1.40
C THR A 50 -10.74 -15.23 -2.49
N THR A 51 -12.02 -15.08 -2.12
CA THR A 51 -13.16 -15.21 -3.02
C THR A 51 -14.12 -14.02 -2.89
N ILE A 52 -14.56 -13.48 -4.03
CA ILE A 52 -15.57 -12.43 -4.09
C ILE A 52 -16.95 -13.10 -4.04
N LEU A 53 -17.69 -12.83 -2.95
CA LEU A 53 -19.04 -13.35 -2.73
C LEU A 53 -20.10 -12.50 -3.44
N LYS A 54 -19.88 -11.19 -3.55
CA LYS A 54 -20.73 -10.26 -4.29
C LYS A 54 -19.92 -9.06 -4.75
N GLU A 55 -20.14 -8.61 -5.98
CA GLU A 55 -19.56 -7.38 -6.52
C GLU A 55 -20.63 -6.37 -6.94
N GLU A 56 -20.43 -5.10 -6.58
CA GLU A 56 -21.18 -3.94 -7.08
C GLU A 56 -20.14 -2.88 -7.46
N THR A 57 -19.56 -2.98 -8.66
CA THR A 57 -18.34 -2.25 -9.08
C THR A 57 -18.60 -1.19 -10.15
N GLU A 58 -19.73 -0.49 -10.07
CA GLU A 58 -19.97 0.69 -10.89
C GLU A 58 -19.23 1.89 -10.28
N HIS A 59 -18.16 2.31 -10.95
CA HIS A 59 -17.34 3.43 -10.53
C HIS A 59 -17.71 4.71 -11.29
N ASN A 60 -17.84 5.82 -10.57
CA ASN A 60 -18.04 7.16 -11.11
C ASN A 60 -16.72 7.94 -11.27
N HIS A 61 -15.59 7.24 -11.28
CA HIS A 61 -14.27 7.83 -11.37
C HIS A 61 -13.29 6.89 -12.07
N LEU A 62 -12.21 7.47 -12.60
CA LEU A 62 -11.14 6.71 -13.21
C LEU A 62 -10.34 5.93 -12.16
N PRO A 63 -9.69 4.82 -12.55
CA PRO A 63 -8.77 4.10 -11.68
C PRO A 63 -7.62 4.99 -11.19
N PRO A 64 -7.12 4.78 -9.97
CA PRO A 64 -5.94 5.49 -9.46
C PRO A 64 -4.71 5.16 -10.30
N LYS A 65 -3.99 6.21 -10.75
CA LYS A 65 -2.83 6.07 -11.65
C LYS A 65 -1.59 5.43 -10.99
N ASN A 66 -1.41 5.56 -9.68
CA ASN A 66 -0.14 5.27 -8.99
C ASN A 66 -0.22 4.12 -7.98
N VAL A 67 -0.99 3.06 -8.28
CA VAL A 67 -1.14 1.91 -7.36
C VAL A 67 0.19 1.15 -7.21
N GLN A 68 0.90 0.91 -8.31
CA GLN A 68 2.16 0.17 -8.28
C GLN A 68 3.22 0.87 -7.42
N ARG A 69 3.32 2.20 -7.55
CA ARG A 69 4.14 3.04 -6.69
C ARG A 69 3.79 2.85 -5.21
N GLN A 70 2.50 2.80 -4.87
CA GLN A 70 2.05 2.58 -3.50
C GLN A 70 2.48 1.21 -2.98
N ILE A 71 2.34 0.15 -3.78
CA ILE A 71 2.75 -1.22 -3.43
C ILE A 71 4.24 -1.25 -3.11
N ILE A 72 5.07 -0.75 -4.04
CA ILE A 72 6.54 -0.70 -3.88
C ILE A 72 6.92 0.11 -2.64
N SER A 73 6.37 1.32 -2.49
CA SER A 73 6.64 2.17 -1.32
C SER A 73 6.36 1.45 -0.01
N ASN A 74 5.23 0.74 0.08
CA ASN A 74 4.85 0.02 1.29
C ASN A 74 5.73 -1.22 1.55
N GLN A 75 6.11 -1.96 0.52
CA GLN A 75 7.01 -3.10 0.64
C GLN A 75 8.41 -2.66 1.10
N VAL A 76 8.98 -1.64 0.44
CA VAL A 76 10.30 -1.11 0.80
C VAL A 76 10.27 -0.56 2.23
N LYS A 77 9.21 0.16 2.61
CA LYS A 77 9.06 0.70 3.98
C LYS A 77 9.10 -0.40 5.05
N ARG A 78 8.44 -1.55 4.82
CA ARG A 78 8.52 -2.70 5.74
C ARG A 78 9.94 -3.25 5.83
N LYS A 79 10.54 -3.60 4.68
CA LYS A 79 11.92 -4.13 4.62
C LYS A 79 12.93 -3.21 5.31
N ALA A 80 12.75 -1.91 5.17
CA ALA A 80 13.67 -0.93 5.74
C ALA A 80 13.49 -0.70 7.25
N MET A 81 12.36 -1.12 7.82
CA MET A 81 12.17 -1.15 9.28
C MET A 81 12.85 -2.39 9.89
N ASP A 82 12.90 -3.50 9.14
CA ASP A 82 13.58 -4.74 9.55
C ASP A 82 15.10 -4.66 9.36
N ASP A 83 15.55 -4.00 8.28
CA ASP A 83 16.95 -3.76 7.96
C ASP A 83 17.26 -2.27 8.08
N LEU A 84 17.77 -1.86 9.24
CA LEU A 84 18.17 -0.48 9.53
C LEU A 84 19.53 -0.10 8.93
N ILE A 85 20.36 -1.09 8.56
CA ILE A 85 21.77 -0.91 8.18
C ILE A 85 21.90 -0.67 6.68
N GLU A 86 21.21 -1.46 5.85
CA GLU A 86 21.32 -1.36 4.40
C GLU A 86 20.89 0.03 3.92
N LYS A 87 21.62 0.57 2.94
CA LYS A 87 21.32 1.91 2.40
C LYS A 87 19.89 1.94 1.80
N PRO A 88 19.07 2.96 2.11
CA PRO A 88 17.70 3.10 1.60
C PRO A 88 17.59 2.94 0.08
N LEU A 89 18.51 3.54 -0.67
CA LEU A 89 18.52 3.48 -2.14
C LEU A 89 18.74 2.06 -2.66
N LYS A 90 19.57 1.26 -1.97
CA LYS A 90 19.83 -0.13 -2.34
C LYS A 90 18.59 -1.01 -2.11
N LEU A 91 17.85 -0.78 -1.02
CA LEU A 91 16.57 -1.45 -0.78
C LEU A 91 15.52 -1.09 -1.84
N ILE A 92 15.42 0.19 -2.21
CA ILE A 92 14.50 0.65 -3.26
C ILE A 92 14.83 -0.02 -4.59
N ASN A 93 16.08 0.05 -5.03
CA ASN A 93 16.51 -0.52 -6.30
C ASN A 93 16.30 -2.03 -6.36
N LYS A 94 16.60 -2.76 -5.27
CA LYS A 94 16.32 -4.20 -5.15
C LYS A 94 14.83 -4.50 -5.34
N GLN A 95 13.94 -3.70 -4.73
CA GLN A 95 12.50 -3.93 -4.85
C GLN A 95 11.99 -3.61 -6.26
N ILE A 96 12.41 -2.49 -6.85
CA ILE A 96 12.03 -2.10 -8.22
C ILE A 96 12.44 -3.19 -9.22
N PHE A 97 13.66 -3.72 -9.07
CA PHE A 97 14.16 -4.82 -9.89
C PHE A 97 13.32 -6.10 -9.71
N THR A 98 12.98 -6.44 -8.46
CA THR A 98 12.18 -7.64 -8.14
C THR A 98 10.78 -7.58 -8.77
N GLU A 99 10.11 -6.44 -8.70
CA GLU A 99 8.74 -6.23 -9.19
C GLU A 99 8.66 -6.01 -10.71
N LYS A 100 9.79 -6.09 -11.44
CA LYS A 100 9.92 -5.77 -12.88
C LYS A 100 9.24 -4.44 -13.28
N SER A 101 9.16 -3.51 -12.32
CA SER A 101 8.32 -2.32 -12.41
C SER A 101 9.19 -1.11 -12.74
N THR A 102 9.69 -1.05 -13.97
CA THR A 102 10.66 -0.02 -14.38
C THR A 102 10.06 1.17 -15.11
N ASN A 103 8.88 1.03 -15.73
CA ASN A 103 8.46 2.00 -16.75
C ASN A 103 7.57 3.16 -16.25
N ASP A 104 7.03 3.08 -15.02
CA ASP A 104 6.06 4.07 -14.52
C ASP A 104 6.53 4.88 -13.28
N LEU A 105 7.71 4.57 -12.73
CA LEU A 105 8.21 5.30 -11.56
C LEU A 105 9.02 6.53 -11.98
N LYS A 106 8.60 7.71 -11.55
CA LYS A 106 9.36 8.94 -11.76
C LYS A 106 10.50 9.07 -10.76
N ILE A 107 11.50 9.90 -11.09
CA ILE A 107 12.61 10.23 -10.19
C ILE A 107 12.09 10.81 -8.86
N GLU A 108 11.04 11.63 -8.91
CA GLU A 108 10.37 12.18 -7.72
C GLU A 108 9.80 11.08 -6.82
N ASP A 109 9.31 9.98 -7.39
CA ASP A 109 8.77 8.86 -6.64
C ASP A 109 9.85 8.17 -5.83
N ILE A 110 11.01 7.93 -6.44
CA ILE A 110 12.18 7.36 -5.76
C ILE A 110 12.62 8.26 -4.60
N SER A 111 12.67 9.58 -4.83
CA SER A 111 13.00 10.56 -3.78
C SER A 111 12.01 10.51 -2.62
N ASN A 112 10.70 10.47 -2.92
CA ASN A 112 9.64 10.39 -1.93
C ASN A 112 9.70 9.08 -1.12
N ILE A 113 9.91 7.94 -1.78
CA ILE A 113 10.06 6.64 -1.11
C ILE A 113 11.26 6.67 -0.17
N ARG A 114 12.40 7.21 -0.61
CA ARG A 114 13.60 7.36 0.21
C ARG A 114 13.37 8.22 1.46
N GLN A 115 12.67 9.35 1.32
CA GLN A 115 12.32 10.20 2.46
C GLN A 115 11.39 9.50 3.46
N ASN A 116 10.39 8.78 2.96
CA ASN A 116 9.47 7.99 3.79
C ASN A 116 10.22 6.90 4.57
N LEU A 117 11.20 6.25 3.92
CA LEU A 117 12.08 5.28 4.55
C LEU A 117 12.87 5.87 5.70
N TYR A 118 13.52 7.01 5.46
CA TYR A 118 14.33 7.69 6.45
C TYR A 118 13.48 8.09 7.68
N ARG A 119 12.29 8.65 7.44
CA ARG A 119 11.33 8.99 8.49
C ARG A 119 10.86 7.77 9.28
N ALA A 120 10.66 6.63 8.63
CA ALA A 120 10.28 5.39 9.29
C ALA A 120 11.41 4.88 10.19
N ARG A 121 12.65 4.77 9.67
CA ARG A 121 13.82 4.33 10.45
C ARG A 121 14.11 5.22 11.66
N LYS A 122 14.00 6.54 11.50
CA LYS A 122 14.21 7.50 12.59
C LYS A 122 13.27 7.29 13.78
N LYS A 123 12.11 6.66 13.58
CA LYS A 123 11.20 6.30 14.70
C LYS A 123 11.72 5.13 15.53
N SER A 124 12.49 4.23 14.92
CA SER A 124 13.07 3.05 15.59
C SER A 124 14.42 3.35 16.24
N ILE A 125 15.13 4.39 15.79
CA ILE A 125 16.42 4.80 16.34
C ILE A 125 16.20 5.63 17.61
N PRO A 126 16.85 5.30 18.74
CA PRO A 126 16.74 6.10 19.96
C PRO A 126 17.23 7.52 19.73
N LYS A 127 16.53 8.49 20.35
CA LYS A 127 16.98 9.89 20.33
C LYS A 127 18.24 10.01 21.18
N LEU A 128 19.22 10.78 20.70
CA LEU A 128 20.35 11.18 21.50
C LEU A 128 19.85 11.83 22.81
N PRO A 129 20.45 11.51 23.96
CA PRO A 129 20.16 12.20 25.21
C PRO A 129 20.37 13.69 25.02
N LYS A 130 19.48 14.51 25.58
CA LYS A 130 19.59 15.98 25.49
C LYS A 130 20.52 16.57 26.55
N ASN A 131 20.98 15.74 27.48
CA ASN A 131 21.90 16.14 28.55
C ASN A 131 23.20 15.37 28.32
N LEU A 132 24.30 16.12 28.24
CA LEU A 132 25.65 15.62 28.43
C LEU A 132 25.89 15.37 29.92
#